data_AF-V4Y085-F1
#
_entry.id   AF-V4Y085-F1
#
_cell.length_a   1.000
_cell.length_b   1.000
_cell.length_c   1.000
_cell.angle_alpha   90.00
_cell.angle_beta   90.00
_cell.angle_gamma   90.00
#
_symmetry.space_group_name_H-M   'P 1'
#
loop_
_entity.id
_entity.type
_entity.pdbx_description
1 polymer ?
#
loop_
_entity_poly.entity_id
_entity_poly.type
_entity_poly.pdbx_seq_one_letter_code
_entity_poly.pdbx_strand_id
1 'polypeptide(L)'
;MTDAEQRRQEQARQRDRVVAKALRNRNETRRSLLAQGRKLARRRAENVDDDRDRAADADRSTNASAHSTMPSPDSNAAAAARHSHSTVPAQPKGSTVPAAARLYGLGLYQRIRSEADEAQSTADRSPPDGGGDR
;
A
#
# COMPACT_ATOMS: atom_id res chain seq x y z
N MET A 1 52.32 -3.70 -16.47
CA MET A 1 51.22 -3.32 -15.56
C MET A 1 51.83 -2.98 -14.22
N THR A 2 51.43 -1.86 -13.64
CA THR A 2 51.99 -1.38 -12.37
C THR A 2 51.21 -1.97 -11.19
N ASP A 3 51.85 -2.13 -10.03
CA ASP A 3 51.19 -2.63 -8.79
C ASP A 3 49.93 -1.81 -8.43
N ALA A 4 49.91 -0.52 -8.75
CA ALA A 4 48.76 0.35 -8.53
C ALA A 4 47.54 -0.04 -9.40
N GLU A 5 47.77 -0.48 -10.64
CA GLU A 5 46.70 -0.94 -11.54
C GLU A 5 46.13 -2.29 -11.08
N GLN A 6 46.99 -3.19 -10.59
CA GLN A 6 46.57 -4.49 -10.06
C GLN A 6 45.67 -4.31 -8.82
N ARG A 7 46.09 -3.46 -7.86
CA ARG A 7 45.28 -3.16 -6.66
C ARG A 7 43.92 -2.54 -7.02
N ARG A 8 43.87 -1.66 -8.03
CA ARG A 8 42.60 -1.08 -8.50
C ARG A 8 41.68 -2.13 -9.11
N GLN A 9 42.21 -3.05 -9.93
CA GLN A 9 41.43 -4.15 -10.48
C GLN A 9 40.90 -5.09 -9.39
N GLU A 10 41.71 -5.43 -8.39
CA GLU A 10 41.29 -6.26 -7.28
C GLU A 10 40.17 -5.61 -6.46
N GLN A 11 40.30 -4.31 -6.15
CA GLN A 11 39.25 -3.56 -5.46
C GLN A 11 37.95 -3.49 -6.28
N ALA A 12 38.03 -3.32 -7.60
CA ALA A 12 36.86 -3.35 -8.48
C ALA A 12 36.16 -4.71 -8.42
N ARG A 13 36.92 -5.81 -8.55
CA ARG A 13 36.38 -7.18 -8.45
C ARG A 13 35.73 -7.45 -7.09
N GLN A 14 36.30 -6.95 -6.01
CA GLN A 14 35.72 -7.07 -4.67
C GLN A 14 34.40 -6.30 -4.56
N ARG A 15 34.35 -5.06 -5.07
CA ARG A 15 33.12 -4.24 -5.10
C ARG A 15 32.01 -4.95 -5.88
N ASP A 16 32.32 -5.46 -7.07
CA ASP A 16 31.35 -6.15 -7.92
C ASP A 16 30.76 -7.39 -7.23
N ARG A 17 31.60 -8.14 -6.51
CA ARG A 17 31.15 -9.30 -5.71
C ARG A 17 30.19 -8.89 -4.60
N VAL A 18 30.49 -7.80 -3.89
CA VAL A 18 29.64 -7.29 -2.80
C VAL A 18 28.30 -6.80 -3.36
N VAL A 19 28.32 -6.03 -4.44
CA VAL A 19 27.11 -5.54 -5.12
C VAL A 19 26.26 -6.70 -5.62
N ALA A 20 26.88 -7.69 -6.28
CA ALA A 20 26.18 -8.88 -6.76
C ALA A 20 25.53 -9.67 -5.61
N LYS A 21 26.20 -9.79 -4.46
CA LYS A 21 25.64 -10.44 -3.27
C LYS A 21 24.45 -9.67 -2.71
N ALA A 22 24.56 -8.34 -2.60
CA ALA A 22 23.46 -7.50 -2.11
C ALA A 22 22.24 -7.57 -3.03
N LEU A 23 22.43 -7.54 -4.35
CA LEU A 23 21.35 -7.68 -5.32
C LEU A 23 20.66 -9.04 -5.24
N ARG A 24 21.42 -10.13 -5.10
CA ARG A 24 20.85 -11.48 -4.90
C ARG A 24 19.99 -11.54 -3.64
N ASN A 25 20.52 -11.09 -2.50
CA ASN A 25 19.78 -11.10 -1.24
C ASN A 25 18.49 -10.27 -1.33
N ARG A 26 18.56 -9.05 -1.87
CA ARG A 26 17.37 -8.21 -2.10
C ARG A 26 16.31 -8.94 -2.93
N ASN A 27 16.72 -9.60 -4.01
CA ASN A 27 15.81 -10.31 -4.90
C ASN A 27 15.18 -11.54 -4.23
N GLU A 28 15.96 -12.30 -3.46
CA GLU A 28 15.46 -13.44 -2.68
C GLU A 28 14.45 -13.00 -1.61
N THR A 29 14.77 -11.96 -0.83
CA THR A 29 13.86 -11.40 0.16
C THR A 29 12.57 -10.90 -0.50
N ARG A 30 12.68 -10.19 -1.63
CA ARG A 30 11.50 -9.74 -2.39
C ARG A 30 10.63 -10.90 -2.83
N ARG A 31 11.21 -11.97 -3.37
CA ARG A 31 10.47 -13.17 -3.79
C ARG A 31 9.76 -13.83 -2.62
N SER A 32 10.44 -13.98 -1.49
CA SER A 32 9.87 -14.58 -0.27
C SER A 32 8.69 -13.77 0.26
N LEU A 33 8.85 -12.44 0.40
CA LEU A 33 7.78 -11.55 0.86
C LEU A 33 6.56 -11.58 -0.07
N LEU A 34 6.78 -11.59 -1.39
CA LEU A 34 5.68 -11.70 -2.36
C LEU A 34 4.96 -13.05 -2.25
N ALA A 35 5.70 -14.15 -2.06
CA ALA A 35 5.10 -15.46 -1.86
C ALA A 35 4.25 -15.53 -0.58
N GLN A 36 4.77 -14.98 0.54
CA GLN A 36 4.02 -14.87 1.79
C GLN A 36 2.75 -14.01 1.62
N GLY A 37 2.86 -12.86 0.95
CA GLY A 37 1.74 -11.99 0.64
C GLY A 37 0.65 -12.69 -0.17
N ARG A 38 1.04 -13.44 -1.23
CA ARG A 38 0.10 -14.24 -2.04
C ARG A 38 -0.58 -15.34 -1.21
N LYS A 39 0.18 -16.04 -0.36
CA LYS A 39 -0.37 -17.07 0.54
C LYS A 39 -1.39 -16.47 1.52
N LEU A 40 -1.09 -15.32 2.11
CA LEU A 40 -1.99 -14.63 3.02
C LEU A 40 -3.25 -14.15 2.30
N ALA A 41 -3.11 -13.58 1.09
CA ALA A 41 -4.24 -13.14 0.28
C ALA A 41 -5.16 -14.32 -0.08
N ARG A 42 -4.60 -15.46 -0.47
CA ARG A 42 -5.35 -16.69 -0.73
C ARG A 42 -6.12 -17.14 0.51
N ARG A 43 -5.46 -17.22 1.66
CA ARG A 43 -6.13 -17.62 2.92
C ARG A 43 -7.24 -16.65 3.33
N ARG A 44 -7.07 -15.35 3.09
CA ARG A 44 -8.12 -14.36 3.33
C ARG A 44 -9.31 -14.55 2.40
N ALA A 45 -9.08 -14.89 1.13
CA ALA A 45 -10.15 -15.21 0.20
C ALA A 45 -10.92 -16.47 0.64
N GLU A 46 -10.19 -17.55 0.97
CA GLU A 46 -10.77 -18.79 1.51
C GLU A 46 -11.62 -18.53 2.77
N ASN A 47 -11.12 -17.74 3.73
CA ASN A 47 -11.90 -17.36 4.91
C ASN A 47 -13.18 -16.59 4.57
N VAL A 48 -13.14 -15.69 3.57
CA VAL A 48 -14.32 -14.92 3.15
C VAL A 48 -15.37 -15.84 2.52
N ASP A 49 -14.94 -16.83 1.74
CA ASP A 49 -15.86 -17.79 1.14
C ASP A 49 -16.46 -18.72 2.21
N ASP A 50 -15.64 -19.23 3.14
CA ASP A 50 -16.10 -20.00 4.31
C ASP A 50 -17.10 -19.22 5.18
N ASP A 51 -16.90 -17.91 5.37
CA ASP A 51 -17.80 -17.06 6.14
C ASP A 51 -19.11 -16.77 5.38
N ARG A 52 -19.06 -16.67 4.05
CA ARG A 52 -20.27 -16.55 3.21
C ARG A 52 -21.11 -17.81 3.24
N ASP A 53 -20.48 -18.98 3.12
CA ASP A 53 -21.16 -20.27 3.26
C ASP A 53 -21.72 -20.44 4.69
N ARG A 54 -20.90 -20.06 5.69
CA ARG A 54 -21.25 -19.70 7.08
C ARG A 54 -22.62 -19.01 7.20
N ALA A 55 -22.71 -17.84 6.60
CA ALA A 55 -23.88 -16.97 6.68
C ALA A 55 -25.09 -17.52 5.91
N ALA A 56 -24.86 -18.13 4.74
CA ALA A 56 -25.92 -18.72 3.92
C ALA A 56 -26.56 -19.96 4.59
N ASP A 57 -25.80 -20.71 5.39
CA ASP A 57 -26.31 -21.82 6.20
C ASP A 57 -26.89 -21.34 7.54
N ALA A 58 -26.39 -20.24 8.12
CA ALA A 58 -26.96 -19.64 9.33
C ALA A 58 -28.40 -19.10 9.10
N ASP A 59 -28.71 -18.57 7.91
CA ASP A 59 -30.08 -18.21 7.53
C ASP A 59 -31.02 -19.44 7.42
N ARG A 60 -30.48 -20.65 7.31
CA ARG A 60 -31.23 -21.93 7.34
C ARG A 60 -31.21 -22.64 8.70
N SER A 61 -30.28 -22.29 9.58
CA SER A 61 -30.06 -22.93 10.87
C SER A 61 -29.90 -21.86 11.96
N THR A 62 -31.01 -21.52 12.59
CA THR A 62 -31.13 -20.52 13.67
C THR A 62 -30.30 -20.81 14.94
N ASN A 63 -29.48 -21.88 14.99
CA ASN A 63 -28.87 -22.36 16.23
C ASN A 63 -27.37 -22.70 16.19
N ALA A 64 -26.62 -22.42 15.11
CA ALA A 64 -25.23 -22.89 15.02
C ALA A 64 -24.21 -22.17 15.94
N SER A 65 -24.57 -21.02 16.55
CA SER A 65 -23.62 -20.16 17.28
C SER A 65 -23.80 -20.10 18.81
N ALA A 66 -24.71 -20.88 19.40
CA ALA A 66 -25.05 -20.72 20.83
C ALA A 66 -23.92 -21.06 21.82
N HIS A 67 -22.84 -21.73 21.38
CA HIS A 67 -21.77 -22.23 22.25
C HIS A 67 -20.34 -21.83 21.85
N SER A 68 -20.16 -20.92 20.88
CA SER A 68 -18.82 -20.42 20.52
C SER A 68 -18.34 -19.40 21.57
N THR A 69 -17.22 -19.68 22.22
CA THR A 69 -16.51 -18.72 23.10
C THR A 69 -15.57 -17.80 22.32
N MET A 70 -15.37 -18.05 21.02
CA MET A 70 -14.61 -17.15 20.16
C MET A 70 -15.49 -15.98 19.75
N PRO A 71 -14.99 -14.73 19.85
CA PRO A 71 -15.73 -13.57 19.37
C PRO A 71 -16.03 -13.77 17.89
N SER A 72 -17.27 -13.47 17.49
CA SER A 72 -17.63 -13.42 16.07
C SER A 72 -16.61 -12.53 15.36
N PRO A 73 -16.01 -12.97 14.24
CA PRO A 73 -15.08 -12.14 13.50
C PRO A 73 -15.85 -10.89 13.07
N ASP A 74 -15.59 -9.76 13.73
CA ASP A 74 -16.13 -8.48 13.30
C ASP A 74 -15.74 -8.34 11.83
N SER A 75 -16.74 -8.18 10.96
CA SER A 75 -16.47 -7.94 9.55
C SER A 75 -15.51 -6.76 9.42
N ASN A 76 -14.62 -6.77 8.43
CA ASN A 76 -13.67 -5.68 8.23
C ASN A 76 -14.39 -4.31 8.14
N ALA A 77 -15.67 -4.31 7.70
CA ALA A 77 -16.55 -3.14 7.72
C ALA A 77 -16.91 -2.69 9.15
N ALA A 78 -17.23 -3.60 10.07
CA ALA A 78 -17.49 -3.29 11.48
C ALA A 78 -16.23 -2.81 12.21
N ALA A 79 -15.07 -3.42 11.94
CA ALA A 79 -13.78 -2.96 12.47
C ALA A 79 -13.38 -1.58 11.92
N ALA A 80 -13.57 -1.35 10.62
CA ALA A 80 -13.36 -0.04 10.00
C ALA A 80 -14.33 1.02 10.52
N ALA A 81 -15.60 0.67 10.79
CA ALA A 81 -16.56 1.58 11.39
C ALA A 81 -16.18 1.97 12.84
N ARG A 82 -15.68 1.02 13.63
CA ARG A 82 -15.21 1.27 15.01
C ARG A 82 -13.94 2.11 15.07
N HIS A 83 -13.07 2.00 14.08
CA HIS A 83 -11.85 2.80 13.96
C HIS A 83 -11.97 3.96 12.96
N SER A 84 -13.19 4.32 12.57
CA SER A 84 -13.48 5.43 11.65
C SER A 84 -13.12 6.80 12.24
N HIS A 85 -12.99 6.87 13.56
CA HIS A 85 -12.56 8.07 14.26
C HIS A 85 -11.03 8.11 14.33
N SER A 86 -10.44 8.95 13.49
CA SER A 86 -9.03 9.35 13.62
C SER A 86 -8.80 9.89 15.04
N THR A 87 -7.98 9.20 15.82
CA THR A 87 -7.45 9.71 17.11
C THR A 87 -6.42 10.81 16.90
N VAL A 88 -6.03 11.07 15.65
CA VAL A 88 -5.12 12.15 15.29
C VAL A 88 -5.95 13.41 15.08
N PRO A 89 -5.67 14.51 15.82
CA PRO A 89 -6.33 15.78 15.60
C PRO A 89 -6.06 16.26 14.17
N ALA A 90 -7.08 16.81 13.51
CA ALA A 90 -6.95 17.37 12.17
C ALA A 90 -5.82 18.40 12.05
N GLN A 91 -5.46 19.08 13.16
CA GLN A 91 -4.28 19.92 13.28
C GLN A 91 -3.70 19.81 14.70
N PRO A 92 -2.45 19.36 14.88
CA PRO A 92 -1.80 19.38 16.18
C PRO A 92 -1.55 20.84 16.62
N LYS A 93 -1.65 21.08 17.94
CA LYS A 93 -1.44 22.42 18.52
C LYS A 93 -0.07 22.97 18.12
N GLY A 94 -0.05 24.16 17.52
CA GLY A 94 1.17 24.84 17.07
C GLY A 94 1.65 24.49 15.67
N SER A 95 0.97 23.60 14.93
CA SER A 95 1.34 23.29 13.54
C SER A 95 0.64 24.21 12.56
N THR A 96 1.38 24.94 11.73
CA THR A 96 0.86 25.72 10.58
C THR A 96 0.87 24.91 9.27
N VAL A 97 1.37 23.68 9.31
CA VAL A 97 1.58 22.85 8.13
C VAL A 97 0.29 22.12 7.74
N PRO A 98 -0.16 22.18 6.46
CA PRO A 98 -1.34 21.47 5.99
C PRO A 98 -1.28 19.96 6.23
N ALA A 99 -2.43 19.33 6.49
CA ALA A 99 -2.50 17.91 6.84
C ALA A 99 -1.84 16.99 5.79
N ALA A 100 -2.09 17.24 4.50
CA ALA A 100 -1.48 16.47 3.41
C ALA A 100 0.06 16.54 3.42
N ALA A 101 0.63 17.72 3.71
CA ALA A 101 2.07 17.90 3.80
C ALA A 101 2.69 17.15 4.99
N ARG A 102 1.94 16.95 6.08
CA ARG A 102 2.41 16.18 7.25
C ARG A 102 2.30 14.67 7.03
N LEU A 103 1.21 14.22 6.39
CA LEU A 103 0.96 12.79 6.16
C LEU A 103 1.92 12.19 5.13
N TYR A 104 2.20 12.92 4.06
CA TYR A 104 3.06 12.47 2.96
C TYR A 104 4.52 12.94 3.10
N GLY A 105 4.78 13.88 4.02
CA GLY A 105 6.05 14.60 4.10
C GLY A 105 6.13 15.75 3.09
N LEU A 106 6.94 16.77 3.40
CA LEU A 106 7.02 18.01 2.63
C LEU A 106 7.42 17.80 1.16
N GLY A 107 8.40 16.94 0.89
CA GLY A 107 8.89 16.70 -0.47
C GLY A 107 7.89 15.97 -1.37
N LEU A 108 7.17 14.97 -0.84
CA LEU A 108 6.18 14.22 -1.61
C LEU A 108 4.92 15.08 -1.85
N TYR A 109 4.51 15.87 -0.86
CA TYR A 109 3.38 16.80 -1.01
C TYR A 109 3.65 17.86 -2.07
N GLN A 110 4.86 18.43 -2.12
CA GLN A 110 5.23 19.38 -3.17
C GLN A 110 5.14 18.75 -4.56
N ARG A 111 5.66 17.54 -4.74
CA ARG A 111 5.58 16.82 -6.02
C ARG A 111 4.15 16.58 -6.46
N ILE A 112 3.30 16.03 -5.58
CA ILE A 112 1.89 15.73 -5.88
C ILE A 112 1.13 17.02 -6.21
N ARG A 113 1.41 18.12 -5.50
CA ARG A 113 0.77 19.40 -5.76
C ARG A 113 1.18 19.98 -7.12
N SER A 114 2.47 19.94 -7.45
CA SER A 114 2.94 20.36 -8.77
C SER A 114 2.34 19.52 -9.91
N GLU A 115 2.25 18.20 -9.74
CA GLU A 115 1.61 17.33 -10.73
C GLU A 115 0.10 17.60 -10.87
N ALA A 116 -0.59 17.96 -9.78
CA ALA A 116 -2.00 18.34 -9.81
C ALA A 116 -2.25 19.69 -10.47
N ASP A 117 -1.39 20.68 -10.23
CA ASP A 117 -1.48 22.00 -10.87
C ASP A 117 -1.22 21.89 -12.39
N GLU A 118 -0.28 21.05 -12.81
CA GLU A 118 -0.03 20.73 -14.23
C GLU A 118 -1.23 20.03 -14.89
N ALA A 119 -1.85 19.07 -14.18
CA ALA A 119 -3.04 18.37 -14.67
C ALA A 119 -4.26 19.30 -14.81
N GLN A 120 -4.41 20.30 -13.93
CA GLN A 120 -5.49 21.29 -14.05
C GLN A 120 -5.27 22.28 -15.20
N SER A 121 -4.02 22.66 -15.50
CA SER A 121 -3.73 23.57 -16.64
C SER A 121 -4.03 22.95 -18.01
N THR A 122 -4.00 21.61 -18.11
CA THR A 122 -4.32 20.87 -19.35
C THR A 122 -5.81 20.60 -19.52
N ALA A 123 -6.59 20.59 -18.44
CA ALA A 123 -8.04 20.42 -18.48
C ALA A 123 -8.80 21.71 -18.85
N ASP A 124 -8.23 22.88 -18.56
CA ASP A 124 -8.81 24.19 -18.89
C ASP A 124 -8.57 24.61 -20.36
N ARG A 125 -7.94 23.73 -21.17
CA ARG A 125 -7.69 23.91 -22.60
C ARG A 125 -8.56 23.04 -23.51
N SER A 126 -9.73 22.61 -23.05
CA SER A 126 -10.74 22.03 -23.95
C SER A 126 -11.25 23.10 -24.93
N PRO A 127 -11.26 22.83 -26.25
CA PRO A 127 -11.68 23.80 -27.26
C PRO A 127 -13.19 24.11 -27.13
N PRO A 128 -13.64 25.32 -27.51
CA PRO A 128 -15.05 25.70 -27.40
C PRO A 128 -15.92 24.74 -28.22
N ASP A 129 -16.90 24.18 -27.52
CA ASP A 129 -17.91 23.25 -27.99
C ASP A 129 -18.65 23.83 -29.21
N GLY A 130 -18.50 23.14 -30.34
CA GLY A 130 -19.19 23.46 -31.58
C GLY A 130 -20.65 23.06 -31.46
N GLY A 131 -21.48 24.04 -31.07
CA GLY A 131 -22.93 23.90 -30.98
C GLY A 131 -23.56 23.35 -32.27
N GLY A 132 -24.45 22.39 -32.09
CA GLY A 132 -25.26 21.80 -33.15
C GLY A 132 -26.59 21.32 -32.58
N ASP A 133 -27.50 22.26 -32.32
CA ASP A 133 -28.93 22.00 -32.14
C ASP A 133 -29.46 21.29 -33.38
N ARG A 134 -30.00 20.07 -33.21
CA ARG A 134 -31.19 19.54 -33.90
C ARG A 134 -31.88 18.48 -33.05
#